data_AF-A0A1R1I963-F1
#
_entry.id   AF-A0A1R1I963-F1
#
_cell.length_a   1.000
_cell.length_b   1.000
_cell.length_c   1.000
_cell.angle_alpha   90.00
_cell.angle_beta   90.00
_cell.angle_gamma   90.00
#
_symmetry.space_group_name_H-M   'P 1'
#
loop_
_entity.id
_entity.type
_entity.pdbx_description
1 polymer ?
#
loop_
_entity_poly.entity_id
_entity_poly.type
_entity_poly.pdbx_seq_one_letter_code
_entity_poly.pdbx_strand_id
1 'polypeptide(L)'
;MASGFYIDIGAQHPIIDSVSLAFYEAGWRGVHVEPSPIYADALRASRPDEVVVQAAVSSTKGQMTFFEFPHTGLSTGLTDIAEKHRSMGFSSEVISVDTLPLSALLDSYADRDIHWLKIDCEGMERDILETWSPSNVLPWIVVVESTAPGSTTPTHHQWESILESRGYVFAYNDSLNRFYVSPEKEYLLSVFGPPPNCFDGFQVSAFTQGFHLLRNEIAHSRARLVALRAEISEADVHCQAIRKLETTSLALDVEAGRRGLAERLLADAEARLGETTAHAQTLAIDLENHRQAVGHLQRTVAERDEELRKIKAGRFWQLLQRLARTKKKIARARRSVLARAGVTKRTQKFTGPVAQDAHDTTSIVVGRLPLLLVRAAEIERQIGLKETRSKVS
;
A
#
# COMPACT_ATOMS: atom_id res chain seq x y z
N MET A 1 -56.44 -28.42 11.41
CA MET A 1 -57.07 -27.08 11.48
C MET A 1 -58.14 -27.01 10.41
N ALA A 2 -59.08 -26.06 10.47
CA ALA A 2 -60.02 -25.86 9.35
C ALA A 2 -59.29 -25.18 8.19
N SER A 3 -59.39 -25.74 6.99
CA SER A 3 -58.86 -25.16 5.76
C SER A 3 -59.84 -24.17 5.17
N GLY A 4 -59.56 -22.87 5.30
CA GLY A 4 -60.39 -21.82 4.69
C GLY A 4 -60.18 -21.74 3.17
N PHE A 5 -60.99 -20.89 2.53
CA PHE A 5 -60.97 -20.65 1.09
C PHE A 5 -60.91 -19.16 0.79
N TYR A 6 -60.03 -18.76 -0.13
CA TYR A 6 -59.75 -17.36 -0.45
C TYR A 6 -59.80 -17.10 -1.96
N ILE A 7 -60.12 -15.86 -2.34
CA ILE A 7 -59.99 -15.36 -3.72
C ILE A 7 -59.11 -14.09 -3.68
N ASP A 8 -58.10 -14.06 -4.54
CA ASP A 8 -57.09 -13.00 -4.62
C ASP A 8 -57.11 -12.40 -6.04
N ILE A 9 -57.69 -11.21 -6.19
CA ILE A 9 -57.85 -10.53 -7.48
C ILE A 9 -56.78 -9.44 -7.60
N GLY A 10 -55.86 -9.61 -8.55
CA GLY A 10 -54.59 -8.89 -8.59
C GLY A 10 -53.45 -9.64 -7.90
N ALA A 11 -53.49 -10.98 -7.91
CA ALA A 11 -52.58 -11.82 -7.12
C ALA A 11 -51.09 -11.68 -7.48
N GLN A 12 -50.76 -11.20 -8.69
CA GLN A 12 -49.42 -10.89 -9.16
C GLN A 12 -48.37 -11.97 -8.81
N HIS A 13 -47.30 -11.64 -8.09
CA HIS A 13 -46.21 -12.58 -7.83
C HIS A 13 -46.53 -13.51 -6.65
N PRO A 14 -46.40 -14.84 -6.77
CA PRO A 14 -46.74 -15.81 -5.70
C PRO A 14 -45.89 -15.76 -4.42
N ILE A 15 -44.97 -14.79 -4.29
CA ILE A 15 -43.97 -14.72 -3.21
C ILE A 15 -43.59 -13.26 -2.92
N ILE A 16 -43.25 -12.48 -3.95
CA ILE A 16 -42.90 -11.06 -3.80
C ILE A 16 -44.19 -10.29 -3.49
N ASP A 17 -44.21 -9.62 -2.33
CA ASP A 17 -45.35 -8.87 -1.78
C ASP A 17 -46.71 -9.64 -1.72
N SER A 18 -46.67 -10.98 -1.83
CA SER A 18 -47.87 -11.84 -1.86
C SER A 18 -48.64 -11.83 -0.54
N VAL A 19 -49.84 -11.25 -0.56
CA VAL A 19 -50.78 -11.22 0.57
C VAL A 19 -51.42 -12.59 0.88
N SER A 20 -51.55 -13.46 -0.13
CA SER A 20 -52.18 -14.78 -0.02
C SER A 20 -51.25 -15.92 0.41
N LEU A 21 -49.93 -15.77 0.28
CA LEU A 21 -48.93 -16.78 0.66
C LEU A 21 -49.12 -17.29 2.10
N ALA A 22 -49.42 -16.40 3.05
CA ALA A 22 -49.61 -16.76 4.45
C ALA A 22 -50.82 -17.71 4.67
N PHE A 23 -51.89 -17.57 3.89
CA PHE A 23 -53.03 -18.50 3.93
C PHE A 23 -52.64 -19.87 3.34
N TYR A 24 -51.92 -19.87 2.22
CA TYR A 24 -51.45 -21.10 1.56
C TYR A 24 -50.52 -21.93 2.47
N GLU A 25 -49.58 -21.28 3.17
CA GLU A 25 -48.70 -21.90 4.16
C GLU A 25 -49.46 -22.40 5.40
N ALA A 26 -50.55 -21.73 5.78
CA ALA A 26 -51.47 -22.19 6.81
C ALA A 26 -52.42 -23.33 6.35
N GLY A 27 -52.26 -23.85 5.13
CA GLY A 27 -53.04 -24.96 4.58
C GLY A 27 -54.44 -24.58 4.10
N TRP A 28 -54.71 -23.29 3.87
CA TRP A 28 -55.87 -22.85 3.10
C TRP A 28 -55.60 -23.05 1.62
N ARG A 29 -56.66 -23.09 0.81
CA ARG A 29 -56.55 -23.15 -0.66
C ARG A 29 -57.46 -22.13 -1.30
N GLY A 30 -57.04 -21.50 -2.40
CA GLY A 30 -57.77 -20.40 -2.99
C GLY A 30 -57.76 -20.35 -4.52
N VAL A 31 -58.10 -19.17 -5.02
CA VAL A 31 -58.17 -18.82 -6.44
C VAL A 31 -57.43 -17.51 -6.63
N HIS A 32 -56.45 -17.52 -7.53
CA HIS A 32 -55.74 -16.32 -7.96
C HIS A 32 -56.34 -15.84 -9.27
N VAL A 33 -56.58 -14.54 -9.40
CA VAL A 33 -57.05 -13.91 -10.63
C VAL A 33 -56.02 -12.86 -11.05
N GLU A 34 -55.39 -13.09 -12.20
CA GLU A 34 -54.18 -12.39 -12.62
C GLU A 34 -54.13 -12.26 -14.16
N PRO A 35 -54.24 -11.04 -14.73
CA PRO A 35 -54.27 -10.86 -16.19
C PRO A 35 -52.94 -11.20 -16.89
N SER A 36 -51.80 -10.99 -16.22
CA SER A 36 -50.47 -11.21 -16.80
C SER A 36 -50.21 -12.69 -17.07
N PRO A 37 -49.80 -13.08 -18.30
CA PRO A 37 -49.33 -14.43 -18.56
C PRO A 37 -48.12 -14.82 -17.70
N ILE A 38 -47.21 -13.88 -17.45
CA ILE A 38 -45.96 -14.12 -16.72
C ILE A 38 -46.25 -14.41 -15.24
N TYR A 39 -47.11 -13.62 -14.61
CA TYR A 39 -47.50 -13.85 -13.22
C TYR A 39 -48.46 -15.04 -13.08
N ALA A 40 -49.40 -15.25 -14.01
CA ALA A 40 -50.27 -16.43 -14.01
C ALA A 40 -49.48 -17.75 -14.09
N ASP A 41 -48.44 -17.83 -14.93
CA ASP A 41 -47.57 -19.02 -14.98
C ASP A 41 -46.69 -19.16 -13.74
N ALA A 42 -46.22 -18.05 -13.15
CA ALA A 42 -45.51 -18.09 -11.87
C ALA A 42 -46.41 -18.60 -10.73
N LEU A 43 -47.66 -18.12 -10.66
CA LEU A 43 -48.69 -18.58 -9.71
C LEU A 43 -48.95 -20.08 -9.88
N ARG A 44 -49.20 -20.56 -11.11
CA ARG A 44 -49.38 -22.00 -11.42
C ARG A 44 -48.19 -22.85 -10.98
N ALA A 45 -46.97 -22.38 -11.21
CA ALA A 45 -45.75 -23.09 -10.81
C ALA A 45 -45.52 -23.11 -9.29
N SER A 46 -46.00 -22.08 -8.57
CA SER A 46 -45.81 -21.92 -7.12
C SER A 46 -47.00 -22.39 -6.28
N ARG A 47 -48.16 -22.62 -6.90
CA ARG A 47 -49.43 -23.08 -6.31
C ARG A 47 -50.07 -24.17 -7.20
N PRO A 48 -49.43 -25.33 -7.40
CA PRO A 48 -49.87 -26.36 -8.34
C PRO A 48 -51.18 -27.07 -7.93
N ASP A 49 -51.67 -26.82 -6.71
CA ASP A 49 -52.92 -27.33 -6.13
C ASP A 49 -53.96 -26.21 -5.87
N GLU A 50 -53.82 -25.06 -6.54
CA GLU A 50 -54.79 -23.94 -6.53
C GLU A 50 -55.23 -23.56 -7.96
N VAL A 51 -56.29 -22.76 -8.09
CA VAL A 51 -56.81 -22.31 -9.39
C VAL A 51 -56.21 -20.95 -9.75
N VAL A 52 -55.76 -20.79 -11.00
CA VAL A 52 -55.28 -19.50 -11.53
C VAL A 52 -56.11 -19.10 -12.76
N VAL A 53 -56.98 -18.12 -12.56
CA VAL A 53 -57.83 -17.52 -13.59
C VAL A 53 -57.04 -16.40 -14.27
N GLN A 54 -56.57 -16.64 -15.49
CA GLN A 54 -55.77 -15.67 -16.23
C GLN A 54 -56.66 -14.74 -17.04
N ALA A 55 -57.22 -13.74 -16.37
CA ALA A 55 -58.14 -12.76 -16.92
C ALA A 55 -58.21 -11.53 -16.00
N ALA A 56 -58.67 -10.40 -16.53
CA ALA A 56 -59.04 -9.23 -15.71
C ALA A 56 -60.51 -9.33 -15.27
N VAL A 57 -60.79 -9.00 -14.01
CA VAL A 57 -62.18 -8.82 -13.56
C VAL A 57 -62.61 -7.42 -13.98
N SER A 58 -63.66 -7.31 -14.81
CA SER A 58 -64.08 -6.03 -15.40
C SER A 58 -65.50 -6.08 -15.97
N SER A 59 -66.13 -4.90 -16.12
CA SER A 59 -67.38 -4.74 -16.88
C SER A 59 -67.19 -4.84 -18.40
N THR A 60 -65.96 -4.68 -18.89
CA THR A 60 -65.59 -4.91 -20.30
C THR A 60 -65.89 -6.35 -20.71
N LYS A 61 -66.45 -6.56 -21.91
CA LYS A 61 -66.85 -7.89 -22.38
C LYS A 61 -65.85 -8.52 -23.34
N GLY A 62 -65.43 -9.74 -23.04
CA GLY A 62 -64.59 -10.56 -23.91
C GLY A 62 -63.11 -10.33 -23.64
N GLN A 63 -62.55 -9.23 -24.17
CA GLN A 63 -61.17 -8.84 -23.92
C GLN A 63 -61.04 -7.34 -23.67
N MET A 64 -60.00 -6.94 -22.94
CA MET A 64 -59.61 -5.55 -22.74
C MET A 64 -58.12 -5.32 -23.01
N THR A 65 -57.77 -4.08 -23.37
CA THR A 65 -56.38 -3.61 -23.33
C THR A 65 -55.91 -3.57 -21.88
N PHE A 66 -54.76 -4.16 -21.61
CA PHE A 66 -54.11 -4.14 -20.31
C PHE A 66 -52.67 -3.61 -20.46
N PHE A 67 -52.28 -2.76 -19.52
CA PHE A 67 -50.97 -2.14 -19.47
C PHE A 67 -50.15 -2.84 -18.40
N GLU A 68 -49.40 -3.85 -18.81
CA GLU A 68 -48.52 -4.60 -17.92
C GLU A 68 -47.28 -3.75 -17.61
N PHE A 69 -46.92 -3.63 -16.33
CA PHE A 69 -45.68 -3.00 -15.88
C PHE A 69 -44.82 -4.06 -15.15
N PRO A 70 -43.96 -4.81 -15.89
CA PRO A 70 -43.21 -5.94 -15.34
C PRO A 70 -42.38 -5.57 -14.11
N HIS A 71 -42.49 -6.40 -13.06
CA HIS A 71 -41.78 -6.26 -11.78
C HIS A 71 -42.07 -4.95 -11.02
N THR A 72 -43.32 -4.44 -11.01
CA THR A 72 -43.66 -3.19 -10.28
C THR A 72 -44.91 -3.21 -9.39
N GLY A 73 -45.89 -4.09 -9.64
CA GLY A 73 -47.25 -3.99 -9.06
C GLY A 73 -48.21 -3.17 -9.93
N LEU A 74 -47.72 -2.09 -10.54
CA LEU A 74 -48.44 -0.99 -11.21
C LEU A 74 -49.20 -1.34 -12.52
N SER A 75 -49.62 -2.60 -12.71
CA SER A 75 -50.25 -3.09 -13.93
C SER A 75 -51.77 -2.84 -13.91
N THR A 76 -52.29 -2.17 -14.94
CA THR A 76 -53.65 -1.61 -14.91
C THR A 76 -54.36 -1.72 -16.26
N GLY A 77 -55.69 -1.81 -16.24
CA GLY A 77 -56.53 -1.68 -17.44
C GLY A 77 -56.83 -0.23 -17.83
N LEU A 78 -56.39 0.77 -17.05
CA LEU A 78 -56.77 2.17 -17.21
C LEU A 78 -55.68 3.01 -17.87
N THR A 79 -55.99 3.61 -19.03
CA THR A 79 -55.03 4.31 -19.90
C THR A 79 -54.40 5.52 -19.24
N ASP A 80 -55.16 6.31 -18.50
CA ASP A 80 -54.72 7.52 -17.79
C ASP A 80 -53.80 7.18 -16.61
N ILE A 81 -54.07 6.07 -15.92
CA ILE A 81 -53.20 5.53 -14.87
C ILE A 81 -51.89 5.00 -15.49
N ALA A 82 -51.96 4.27 -16.61
CA ALA A 82 -50.77 3.84 -17.35
C ALA A 82 -49.94 5.02 -17.91
N GLU A 83 -50.57 6.09 -18.39
CA GLU A 83 -49.89 7.32 -18.80
C GLU A 83 -49.22 8.05 -17.63
N LYS A 84 -49.87 8.10 -16.47
CA LYS A 84 -49.29 8.59 -15.21
C LYS A 84 -48.03 7.78 -14.84
N HIS A 85 -48.07 6.45 -14.85
CA HIS A 85 -46.89 5.62 -14.56
C HIS A 85 -45.76 5.78 -15.60
N ARG A 86 -46.09 5.91 -16.89
CA ARG A 86 -45.10 6.26 -17.93
C ARG A 86 -44.45 7.62 -17.68
N SER A 87 -45.22 8.62 -17.23
CA SER A 87 -44.68 9.95 -16.87
C SER A 87 -43.74 9.92 -15.65
N MET A 88 -43.85 8.90 -14.80
CA MET A 88 -42.94 8.62 -13.68
C MET A 88 -41.68 7.83 -14.11
N GLY A 89 -41.58 7.45 -15.38
CA GLY A 89 -40.44 6.73 -15.95
C GLY A 89 -40.58 5.21 -16.00
N PHE A 90 -41.74 4.65 -15.65
CA PHE A 90 -41.99 3.21 -15.77
C PHE A 90 -42.29 2.82 -17.22
N SER A 91 -41.73 1.70 -17.67
CA SER A 91 -42.01 1.11 -18.98
C SER A 91 -43.16 0.10 -18.89
N SER A 92 -44.07 0.15 -19.86
CA SER A 92 -45.22 -0.78 -19.94
C SER A 92 -45.19 -1.59 -21.23
N GLU A 93 -45.62 -2.84 -21.17
CA GLU A 93 -46.09 -3.58 -22.35
C GLU A 93 -47.61 -3.44 -22.50
N VAL A 94 -48.12 -3.59 -23.73
CA VAL A 94 -49.55 -3.47 -24.04
C VAL A 94 -50.04 -4.81 -24.56
N ILE A 95 -50.88 -5.47 -23.77
CA ILE A 95 -51.41 -6.81 -24.07
C ILE A 95 -52.94 -6.80 -24.12
N SER A 96 -53.53 -7.79 -24.79
CA SER A 96 -54.97 -8.05 -24.75
C SER A 96 -55.21 -9.21 -23.80
N VAL A 97 -56.07 -9.01 -22.80
CA VAL A 97 -56.40 -10.02 -21.79
C VAL A 97 -57.88 -10.35 -21.83
N ASP A 98 -58.23 -11.61 -21.57
CA ASP A 98 -59.62 -12.02 -21.40
C ASP A 98 -60.25 -11.35 -20.16
N THR A 99 -61.57 -11.16 -20.17
CA THR A 99 -62.31 -10.54 -19.07
C THR A 99 -63.48 -11.38 -18.55
N LEU A 100 -63.75 -11.29 -17.26
CA LEU A 100 -64.96 -11.83 -16.63
C LEU A 100 -65.55 -10.86 -15.59
N PRO A 101 -66.88 -10.87 -15.37
CA PRO A 101 -67.48 -10.13 -14.27
C PRO A 101 -67.26 -10.85 -12.93
N LEU A 102 -67.18 -10.09 -11.84
CA LEU A 102 -67.03 -10.60 -10.47
C LEU A 102 -68.15 -11.59 -10.09
N SER A 103 -69.37 -11.37 -10.58
CA SER A 103 -70.49 -12.32 -10.45
C SER A 103 -70.13 -13.73 -10.93
N ALA A 104 -69.59 -13.88 -12.14
CA ALA A 104 -69.26 -15.18 -12.70
C ALA A 104 -68.10 -15.88 -11.95
N LEU A 105 -67.14 -15.11 -11.45
CA LEU A 105 -66.07 -15.61 -10.59
C LEU A 105 -66.63 -16.16 -9.26
N LEU A 106 -67.50 -15.40 -8.60
CA LEU A 106 -68.09 -15.78 -7.31
C LEU A 106 -69.08 -16.95 -7.45
N ASP A 107 -69.93 -16.92 -8.48
CA ASP A 107 -70.93 -17.98 -8.74
C ASP A 107 -70.28 -19.33 -9.08
N SER A 108 -69.04 -19.33 -9.58
CA SER A 108 -68.23 -20.54 -9.80
C SER A 108 -67.80 -21.25 -8.51
N TYR A 109 -67.95 -20.61 -7.34
CA TYR A 109 -67.62 -21.14 -6.02
C TYR A 109 -68.78 -20.97 -5.01
N ALA A 110 -70.01 -20.85 -5.50
CA ALA A 110 -71.22 -20.68 -4.68
C ALA A 110 -71.59 -21.92 -3.81
N ASP A 111 -70.88 -23.04 -3.97
CA ASP A 111 -71.06 -24.28 -3.20
C ASP A 111 -70.27 -24.30 -1.87
N ARG A 112 -69.47 -23.27 -1.58
CA ARG A 112 -68.56 -23.21 -0.43
C ARG A 112 -68.43 -21.81 0.18
N ASP A 113 -68.10 -21.76 1.46
CA ASP A 113 -67.77 -20.50 2.14
C ASP A 113 -66.50 -19.86 1.55
N ILE A 114 -66.63 -18.68 0.94
CA ILE A 114 -65.49 -17.81 0.63
C ILE A 114 -65.16 -17.01 1.89
N HIS A 115 -64.02 -17.28 2.50
CA HIS A 115 -63.64 -16.71 3.80
C HIS A 115 -62.98 -15.32 3.64
N TRP A 116 -62.32 -15.09 2.51
CA TRP A 116 -61.58 -13.86 2.21
C TRP A 116 -61.61 -13.58 0.70
N LEU A 117 -61.92 -12.35 0.33
CA LEU A 117 -61.80 -11.81 -1.02
C LEU A 117 -60.90 -10.58 -0.97
N LYS A 118 -59.80 -10.56 -1.73
CA LYS A 118 -58.98 -9.36 -1.98
C LYS A 118 -59.20 -8.82 -3.39
N ILE A 119 -59.20 -7.50 -3.49
CA ILE A 119 -59.18 -6.74 -4.73
C ILE A 119 -58.01 -5.75 -4.65
N ASP A 120 -57.09 -5.82 -5.62
CA ASP A 120 -55.91 -4.97 -5.75
C ASP A 120 -55.59 -4.81 -7.24
N CYS A 121 -56.14 -3.80 -7.92
CA CYS A 121 -56.13 -3.74 -9.38
C CYS A 121 -55.81 -2.34 -9.93
N GLU A 122 -54.98 -1.60 -9.20
CA GLU A 122 -54.38 -0.31 -9.60
C GLU A 122 -55.42 0.65 -10.23
N GLY A 123 -56.53 0.85 -9.51
CA GLY A 123 -57.61 1.77 -9.85
C GLY A 123 -58.87 1.13 -10.45
N MET A 124 -58.88 -0.19 -10.68
CA MET A 124 -60.03 -0.91 -11.24
C MET A 124 -61.04 -1.41 -10.19
N GLU A 125 -60.80 -1.17 -8.90
CA GLU A 125 -61.54 -1.75 -7.77
C GLU A 125 -63.05 -1.48 -7.88
N ARG A 126 -63.42 -0.29 -8.36
CA ARG A 126 -64.81 0.09 -8.60
C ARG A 126 -65.45 -0.70 -9.75
N ASP A 127 -64.78 -0.83 -10.90
CA ASP A 127 -65.30 -1.57 -12.06
C ASP A 127 -65.54 -3.05 -11.70
N ILE A 128 -64.60 -3.61 -10.94
CA ILE A 128 -64.70 -4.96 -10.36
C ILE A 128 -65.94 -5.07 -9.47
N LEU A 129 -66.12 -4.18 -8.50
CA LEU A 129 -67.25 -4.22 -7.56
C LEU A 129 -68.60 -3.97 -8.24
N GLU A 130 -68.69 -3.12 -9.26
CA GLU A 130 -69.92 -2.92 -10.04
C GLU A 130 -70.38 -4.20 -10.77
N THR A 131 -69.47 -5.13 -11.10
CA THR A 131 -69.80 -6.42 -11.73
C THR A 131 -70.18 -7.56 -10.76
N TRP A 132 -70.27 -7.31 -9.45
CA TRP A 132 -70.74 -8.30 -8.48
C TRP A 132 -72.17 -8.76 -8.77
N SER A 133 -73.04 -7.86 -9.23
CA SER A 133 -74.42 -8.20 -9.58
C SER A 133 -74.46 -8.99 -10.91
N PRO A 134 -75.24 -10.08 -11.01
CA PRO A 134 -76.35 -10.47 -10.14
C PRO A 134 -76.01 -11.49 -9.02
N SER A 135 -74.73 -11.76 -8.74
CA SER A 135 -74.37 -12.77 -7.73
C SER A 135 -74.84 -12.39 -6.33
N ASN A 136 -75.30 -13.40 -5.59
CA ASN A 136 -75.72 -13.33 -4.19
C ASN A 136 -74.68 -13.92 -3.24
N VAL A 137 -73.53 -14.39 -3.74
CA VAL A 137 -72.43 -14.90 -2.91
C VAL A 137 -71.80 -13.73 -2.16
N LEU A 138 -71.59 -13.91 -0.84
CA LEU A 138 -71.02 -12.92 0.07
C LEU A 138 -69.79 -13.50 0.79
N PRO A 139 -68.56 -13.24 0.31
CA PRO A 139 -67.33 -13.56 1.04
C PRO A 139 -67.36 -12.97 2.46
N TRP A 140 -66.90 -13.73 3.45
CA TRP A 140 -67.01 -13.36 4.88
C TRP A 140 -66.27 -12.06 5.20
N ILE A 141 -65.09 -11.89 4.60
CA ILE A 141 -64.26 -10.69 4.68
C ILE A 141 -63.95 -10.26 3.24
N VAL A 142 -64.16 -8.98 2.95
CA VAL A 142 -63.75 -8.33 1.69
C VAL A 142 -62.68 -7.30 2.02
N VAL A 143 -61.57 -7.34 1.30
CA VAL A 143 -60.43 -6.43 1.43
C VAL A 143 -60.21 -5.75 0.09
N VAL A 144 -60.23 -4.42 0.08
CA VAL A 144 -60.13 -3.62 -1.15
C VAL A 144 -59.02 -2.60 -0.97
N GLU A 145 -58.12 -2.48 -1.94
CA GLU A 145 -57.16 -1.37 -1.96
C GLU A 145 -57.95 -0.03 -2.00
N SER A 146 -57.57 0.91 -1.15
CA SER A 146 -58.40 2.09 -0.83
C SER A 146 -57.66 3.40 -1.02
N THR A 147 -56.54 3.33 -1.73
CA THR A 147 -55.63 4.40 -2.13
C THR A 147 -55.65 4.58 -3.65
N ALA A 148 -55.01 5.63 -4.15
CA ALA A 148 -54.84 5.85 -5.58
C ALA A 148 -53.42 5.40 -5.97
N PRO A 149 -53.22 4.72 -7.12
CA PRO A 149 -51.94 4.14 -7.56
C PRO A 149 -50.70 5.00 -7.23
N GLY A 150 -49.81 4.47 -6.39
CA GLY A 150 -48.60 5.16 -5.93
C GLY A 150 -48.84 6.41 -5.06
N SER A 151 -49.92 6.48 -4.28
CA SER A 151 -50.29 7.65 -3.47
C SER A 151 -51.04 7.27 -2.19
N THR A 152 -50.93 8.10 -1.15
CA THR A 152 -51.74 7.99 0.09
C THR A 152 -53.13 8.65 -0.05
N THR A 153 -53.62 8.89 -1.26
CA THR A 153 -54.89 9.59 -1.53
C THR A 153 -56.06 8.60 -1.50
N PRO A 154 -57.05 8.71 -0.59
CA PRO A 154 -58.06 7.67 -0.44
C PRO A 154 -59.11 7.62 -1.57
N THR A 155 -59.38 6.43 -2.10
CA THR A 155 -60.31 6.16 -3.22
C THR A 155 -61.64 5.52 -2.81
N HIS A 156 -61.77 4.98 -1.59
CA HIS A 156 -62.95 4.24 -1.14
C HIS A 156 -64.31 4.93 -1.35
N HIS A 157 -64.36 6.26 -1.31
CA HIS A 157 -65.55 7.06 -1.62
C HIS A 157 -66.15 6.81 -3.02
N GLN A 158 -65.43 6.13 -3.91
CA GLN A 158 -65.86 5.76 -5.26
C GLN A 158 -66.62 4.43 -5.31
N TRP A 159 -66.43 3.54 -4.34
CA TRP A 159 -66.93 2.15 -4.38
C TRP A 159 -67.52 1.62 -3.06
N GLU A 160 -67.28 2.26 -1.92
CA GLU A 160 -67.70 1.78 -0.58
C GLU A 160 -69.22 1.53 -0.49
N SER A 161 -70.02 2.41 -1.10
CA SER A 161 -71.48 2.27 -1.14
C SER A 161 -71.99 1.03 -1.87
N ILE A 162 -71.18 0.41 -2.73
CA ILE A 162 -71.50 -0.88 -3.37
C ILE A 162 -71.50 -2.00 -2.32
N LEU A 163 -70.52 -2.01 -1.41
CA LEU A 163 -70.43 -2.95 -0.30
C LEU A 163 -71.52 -2.67 0.75
N GLU A 164 -71.72 -1.41 1.13
CA GLU A 164 -72.78 -1.00 2.06
C GLU A 164 -74.18 -1.42 1.55
N SER A 165 -74.45 -1.28 0.24
CA SER A 165 -75.71 -1.71 -0.37
C SER A 165 -75.96 -3.22 -0.30
N ARG A 166 -74.91 -4.02 -0.09
CA ARG A 166 -74.93 -5.47 0.12
C ARG A 166 -74.88 -5.85 1.62
N GLY A 167 -74.97 -4.87 2.52
CA GLY A 167 -75.01 -5.08 3.98
C GLY A 167 -73.64 -5.34 4.61
N TYR A 168 -72.54 -5.11 3.91
CA TYR A 168 -71.20 -5.21 4.48
C TYR A 168 -70.95 -4.11 5.51
N VAL A 169 -70.33 -4.47 6.63
CA VAL A 169 -69.95 -3.53 7.69
C VAL A 169 -68.45 -3.25 7.61
N PHE A 170 -68.07 -1.96 7.56
CA PHE A 170 -66.67 -1.55 7.64
C PHE A 170 -66.04 -1.99 8.97
N ALA A 171 -64.92 -2.70 8.90
CA ALA A 171 -64.28 -3.32 10.05
C ALA A 171 -62.96 -2.65 10.43
N TYR A 172 -62.09 -2.38 9.45
CA TYR A 172 -60.70 -2.00 9.70
C TYR A 172 -60.03 -1.34 8.47
N ASN A 173 -58.97 -0.58 8.70
CA ASN A 173 -58.19 0.13 7.69
C ASN A 173 -56.70 0.10 8.08
N ASP A 174 -55.83 -0.44 7.21
CA ASP A 174 -54.38 -0.53 7.45
C ASP A 174 -53.57 0.64 6.87
N SER A 175 -54.26 1.68 6.37
CA SER A 175 -53.80 2.85 5.60
C SER A 175 -53.55 2.63 4.09
N LEU A 176 -53.63 1.40 3.60
CA LEU A 176 -53.65 1.04 2.17
C LEU A 176 -55.03 0.42 1.83
N ASN A 177 -55.41 -0.64 2.53
CA ASN A 177 -56.64 -1.41 2.36
C ASN A 177 -57.74 -1.01 3.36
N ARG A 178 -58.99 -1.21 2.95
CA ARG A 178 -60.14 -1.26 3.86
C ARG A 178 -60.74 -2.67 3.88
N PHE A 179 -61.12 -3.10 5.07
CA PHE A 179 -61.65 -4.43 5.37
C PHE A 179 -63.11 -4.30 5.76
N TYR A 180 -63.95 -5.17 5.20
CA TYR A 180 -65.40 -5.21 5.45
C TYR A 180 -65.82 -6.63 5.79
N VAL A 181 -66.72 -6.78 6.75
CA VAL A 181 -67.28 -8.07 7.20
C VAL A 181 -68.70 -8.22 6.67
N SER A 182 -69.05 -9.41 6.17
CA SER A 182 -70.40 -9.68 5.65
C SER A 182 -71.43 -9.75 6.80
N PRO A 183 -72.71 -9.42 6.54
CA PRO A 183 -73.70 -9.26 7.61
C PRO A 183 -73.96 -10.57 8.39
N GLU A 184 -73.79 -11.73 7.76
CA GLU A 184 -73.92 -13.04 8.41
C GLU A 184 -72.75 -13.38 9.36
N LYS A 185 -71.65 -12.62 9.29
CA LYS A 185 -70.38 -12.90 9.97
C LYS A 185 -69.94 -11.75 10.88
N GLU A 186 -70.87 -10.84 11.24
CA GLU A 186 -70.63 -9.62 12.05
C GLU A 186 -69.82 -9.87 13.34
N TYR A 187 -69.92 -11.07 13.93
CA TYR A 187 -69.10 -11.46 15.08
C TYR A 187 -67.57 -11.35 14.83
N LEU A 188 -67.12 -11.42 13.58
CA LEU A 188 -65.72 -11.21 13.18
C LEU A 188 -65.25 -9.75 13.38
N LEU A 189 -66.14 -8.77 13.49
CA LEU A 189 -65.75 -7.40 13.88
C LEU A 189 -64.98 -7.38 15.21
N SER A 190 -65.27 -8.33 16.12
CA SER A 190 -64.60 -8.44 17.42
C SER A 190 -63.14 -8.93 17.38
N VAL A 191 -62.64 -9.43 16.23
CA VAL A 191 -61.22 -9.83 16.08
C VAL A 191 -60.36 -8.77 15.39
N PHE A 192 -60.95 -7.68 14.87
CA PHE A 192 -60.20 -6.53 14.38
C PHE A 192 -59.76 -5.63 15.54
N GLY A 193 -58.52 -5.12 15.46
CA GLY A 193 -57.86 -4.40 16.54
C GLY A 193 -57.14 -3.15 16.07
N PRO A 194 -56.20 -2.60 16.87
CA PRO A 194 -55.32 -1.53 16.41
C PRO A 194 -54.39 -2.05 15.29
N PRO A 195 -53.86 -1.17 14.42
CA PRO A 195 -52.89 -1.56 13.40
C PRO A 195 -51.59 -2.16 13.97
N PRO A 196 -50.86 -2.95 13.15
CA PRO A 196 -49.54 -3.44 13.48
C PRO A 196 -48.60 -2.33 13.95
N ASN A 197 -47.99 -2.54 15.11
CA ASN A 197 -47.26 -1.53 15.87
C ASN A 197 -46.01 -2.12 16.52
N CYS A 198 -45.31 -1.32 17.33
CA CYS A 198 -44.02 -1.69 17.91
C CYS A 198 -44.06 -2.81 18.96
N PHE A 199 -45.24 -3.25 19.42
CA PHE A 199 -45.40 -4.34 20.39
C PHE A 199 -45.61 -5.72 19.74
N ASP A 200 -46.00 -5.78 18.45
CA ASP A 200 -46.42 -7.03 17.81
C ASP A 200 -45.25 -7.90 17.30
N GLY A 201 -44.02 -7.39 17.34
CA GLY A 201 -42.82 -8.14 16.95
C GLY A 201 -42.77 -8.55 15.47
N PHE A 202 -43.55 -7.89 14.61
CA PHE A 202 -43.64 -8.22 13.18
C PHE A 202 -42.29 -8.08 12.47
N GLN A 203 -42.06 -8.90 11.45
CA GLN A 203 -40.85 -8.89 10.64
C GLN A 203 -41.20 -8.51 9.20
N VAL A 204 -40.49 -7.53 8.64
CA VAL A 204 -40.63 -7.18 7.22
C VAL A 204 -40.10 -8.35 6.38
N SER A 205 -40.95 -8.91 5.50
CA SER A 205 -40.57 -10.05 4.67
C SER A 205 -39.38 -9.69 3.77
N ALA A 206 -38.40 -10.60 3.71
CA ALA A 206 -37.25 -10.50 2.82
C ALA A 206 -37.63 -10.60 1.32
N PHE A 207 -38.90 -10.89 1.03
CA PHE A 207 -39.53 -10.92 -0.29
C PHE A 207 -40.35 -9.66 -0.61
N THR A 208 -40.37 -8.64 0.26
CA THR A 208 -40.94 -7.34 -0.14
C THR A 208 -40.06 -6.66 -1.19
N GLN A 209 -40.65 -6.04 -2.21
CA GLN A 209 -39.92 -5.40 -3.30
C GLN A 209 -39.03 -4.26 -2.79
N GLY A 210 -39.46 -3.52 -1.76
CA GLY A 210 -38.63 -2.54 -1.06
C GLY A 210 -37.37 -3.15 -0.43
N PHE A 211 -37.49 -4.32 0.22
CA PHE A 211 -36.33 -5.04 0.77
C PHE A 211 -35.41 -5.59 -0.33
N HIS A 212 -35.97 -6.05 -1.46
CA HIS A 212 -35.16 -6.48 -2.62
C HIS A 212 -34.34 -5.32 -3.21
N LEU A 213 -34.91 -4.12 -3.36
CA LEU A 213 -34.18 -2.93 -3.81
C LEU A 213 -33.03 -2.57 -2.85
N LEU A 214 -33.33 -2.46 -1.55
CA LEU A 214 -32.32 -2.19 -0.51
C LEU A 214 -31.19 -3.23 -0.49
N ARG A 215 -31.53 -4.53 -0.63
CA ARG A 215 -30.54 -5.62 -0.69
C ARG A 215 -29.63 -5.49 -1.90
N ASN A 216 -30.17 -5.09 -3.06
CA ASN A 216 -29.41 -4.90 -4.29
C ASN A 216 -28.49 -3.66 -4.20
N GLU A 217 -28.96 -2.56 -3.62
CA GLU A 217 -28.14 -1.37 -3.35
C GLU A 217 -26.98 -1.68 -2.38
N ILE A 218 -27.25 -2.42 -1.30
CA ILE A 218 -26.22 -2.89 -0.35
C ILE A 218 -25.20 -3.80 -1.05
N ALA A 219 -25.64 -4.69 -1.94
CA ALA A 219 -24.75 -5.55 -2.71
C ALA A 219 -23.86 -4.75 -3.68
N HIS A 220 -24.44 -3.79 -4.42
CA HIS A 220 -23.70 -2.90 -5.33
C HIS A 220 -22.68 -2.03 -4.56
N SER A 221 -23.09 -1.45 -3.43
CA SER A 221 -22.22 -0.67 -2.55
C SER A 221 -21.06 -1.49 -2.00
N ARG A 222 -21.29 -2.76 -1.62
CA ARG A 222 -20.23 -3.70 -1.21
C ARG A 222 -19.27 -4.01 -2.35
N ALA A 223 -19.76 -4.26 -3.56
CA ALA A 223 -18.92 -4.49 -4.74
C ALA A 223 -18.02 -3.28 -5.05
N ARG A 224 -18.60 -2.07 -5.01
CA ARG A 224 -17.86 -0.81 -5.21
C ARG A 224 -16.79 -0.57 -4.13
N LEU A 225 -17.07 -0.93 -2.87
CA LEU A 225 -16.09 -0.88 -1.78
C LEU A 225 -14.95 -1.89 -1.95
N VAL A 226 -15.18 -3.04 -2.59
CA VAL A 226 -14.12 -4.01 -2.92
C VAL A 226 -13.24 -3.49 -4.06
N ALA A 227 -13.83 -2.95 -5.13
CA ALA A 227 -13.09 -2.36 -6.25
C ALA A 227 -12.20 -1.20 -5.79
N LEU A 228 -12.75 -0.23 -5.04
CA LEU A 228 -11.99 0.92 -4.54
C LEU A 228 -10.84 0.52 -3.59
N ARG A 229 -10.99 -0.60 -2.85
CA ARG A 229 -9.89 -1.15 -2.03
C ARG A 229 -8.77 -1.76 -2.87
N ALA A 230 -9.08 -2.35 -4.02
CA ALA A 230 -8.07 -2.83 -4.95
C ALA A 230 -7.30 -1.66 -5.58
N GLU A 231 -8.01 -0.63 -6.06
CA GLU A 231 -7.42 0.61 -6.60
C GLU A 231 -6.46 1.28 -5.60
N ILE A 232 -6.88 1.41 -4.33
CA ILE A 232 -6.04 1.95 -3.25
C ILE A 232 -4.80 1.07 -2.99
N SER A 233 -4.94 -0.26 -3.08
CA SER A 233 -3.81 -1.18 -2.90
C SER A 233 -2.80 -1.12 -4.05
N GLU A 234 -3.26 -0.95 -5.29
CA GLU A 234 -2.38 -0.76 -6.45
C GLU A 234 -1.67 0.61 -6.39
N ALA A 235 -2.40 1.66 -5.98
CA ALA A 235 -1.84 2.99 -5.77
C ALA A 235 -0.75 3.00 -4.68
N ASP A 236 -0.94 2.33 -3.55
CA ASP A 236 0.11 2.26 -2.52
C ASP A 236 1.34 1.46 -2.99
N VAL A 237 1.15 0.35 -3.71
CA VAL A 237 2.27 -0.38 -4.34
C VAL A 237 3.05 0.52 -5.31
N HIS A 238 2.35 1.36 -6.10
CA HIS A 238 2.99 2.33 -6.98
C HIS A 238 3.74 3.43 -6.22
N CYS A 239 3.14 3.99 -5.16
CA CYS A 239 3.81 4.96 -4.28
C CYS A 239 5.03 4.37 -3.56
N GLN A 240 4.97 3.10 -3.13
CA GLN A 240 6.13 2.39 -2.58
C GLN A 240 7.24 2.19 -3.63
N ALA A 241 6.89 1.94 -4.90
CA ALA A 241 7.85 1.82 -5.98
C ALA A 241 8.53 3.17 -6.30
N ILE A 242 7.77 4.26 -6.36
CA ILE A 242 8.30 5.62 -6.54
C ILE A 242 9.29 5.96 -5.41
N ARG A 243 8.92 5.77 -4.14
CA ARG A 243 9.80 6.04 -2.99
C ARG A 243 11.11 5.22 -3.02
N LYS A 244 11.07 3.99 -3.54
CA LYS A 244 12.28 3.16 -3.76
C LYS A 244 13.17 3.72 -4.88
N LEU A 245 12.58 4.26 -5.95
CA LEU A 245 13.34 4.91 -7.03
C LEU A 245 13.95 6.23 -6.55
N GLU A 246 13.20 7.07 -5.83
CA GLU A 246 13.68 8.34 -5.26
C GLU A 246 14.88 8.14 -4.33
N THR A 247 14.75 7.20 -3.37
CA THR A 247 15.84 6.86 -2.44
C THR A 247 17.06 6.24 -3.14
N THR A 248 16.85 5.48 -4.22
CA THR A 248 17.95 4.94 -5.05
C THR A 248 18.66 6.03 -5.85
N SER A 249 17.92 6.98 -6.45
CA SER A 249 18.52 8.13 -7.15
C SER A 249 19.38 8.95 -6.20
N LEU A 250 18.84 9.31 -5.03
CA LEU A 250 19.56 10.10 -4.03
C LEU A 250 20.85 9.40 -3.55
N ALA A 251 20.85 8.07 -3.46
CA ALA A 251 22.05 7.30 -3.13
C ALA A 251 23.12 7.39 -4.24
N LEU A 252 22.71 7.28 -5.50
CA LEU A 252 23.60 7.43 -6.67
C LEU A 252 24.16 8.85 -6.79
N ASP A 253 23.34 9.88 -6.55
CA ASP A 253 23.76 11.29 -6.55
C ASP A 253 24.83 11.56 -5.46
N VAL A 254 24.64 11.00 -4.26
CA VAL A 254 25.62 11.07 -3.16
C VAL A 254 26.91 10.31 -3.50
N GLU A 255 26.84 9.15 -4.16
CA GLU A 255 28.02 8.39 -4.58
C GLU A 255 28.79 9.10 -5.71
N ALA A 256 28.09 9.65 -6.70
CA ALA A 256 28.68 10.49 -7.75
C ALA A 256 29.37 11.74 -7.17
N GLY A 257 28.73 12.40 -6.19
CA GLY A 257 29.32 13.54 -5.48
C GLY A 257 30.58 13.16 -4.69
N ARG A 258 30.58 12.01 -4.00
CA ARG A 258 31.77 11.47 -3.30
C ARG A 258 32.90 11.14 -4.27
N ARG A 259 32.58 10.52 -5.40
CA ARG A 259 33.55 10.19 -6.45
C ARG A 259 34.19 11.45 -7.05
N GLY A 260 33.38 12.44 -7.42
CA GLY A 260 33.90 13.72 -7.94
C GLY A 260 34.72 14.52 -6.92
N LEU A 261 34.49 14.35 -5.62
CA LEU A 261 35.37 14.88 -4.57
C LEU A 261 36.69 14.10 -4.48
N ALA A 262 36.65 12.77 -4.52
CA ALA A 262 37.84 11.93 -4.48
C ALA A 262 38.77 12.16 -5.69
N GLU A 263 38.20 12.29 -6.90
CA GLU A 263 38.95 12.60 -8.13
C GLU A 263 39.65 13.98 -8.04
N ARG A 264 39.02 14.98 -7.41
CA ARG A 264 39.66 16.29 -7.15
C ARG A 264 40.77 16.22 -6.10
N LEU A 265 40.57 15.46 -5.02
CA LEU A 265 41.58 15.28 -3.97
C LEU A 265 42.79 14.50 -4.48
N LEU A 266 42.58 13.53 -5.38
CA LEU A 266 43.67 12.82 -6.05
C LEU A 266 44.48 13.78 -6.94
N ALA A 267 43.82 14.60 -7.78
CA ALA A 267 44.50 15.57 -8.64
C ALA A 267 45.31 16.61 -7.84
N ASP A 268 44.80 17.09 -6.70
CA ASP A 268 45.53 17.99 -5.80
C ASP A 268 46.74 17.31 -5.13
N ALA A 269 46.59 16.02 -4.74
CA ALA A 269 47.70 15.23 -4.21
C ALA A 269 48.78 14.93 -5.26
N GLU A 270 48.39 14.62 -6.50
CA GLU A 270 49.30 14.41 -7.63
C GLU A 270 50.05 15.70 -8.00
N ALA A 271 49.39 16.86 -7.98
CA ALA A 271 50.02 18.16 -8.18
C ALA A 271 51.10 18.44 -7.11
N ARG A 272 50.76 18.30 -5.83
CA ARG A 272 51.72 18.44 -4.71
C ARG A 272 52.87 17.43 -4.80
N LEU A 273 52.62 16.21 -5.24
CA LEU A 273 53.65 15.21 -5.47
C LEU A 273 54.59 15.60 -6.62
N GLY A 274 54.05 16.21 -7.68
CA GLY A 274 54.82 16.80 -8.78
C GLY A 274 55.73 17.93 -8.30
N GLU A 275 55.19 18.89 -7.56
CA GLU A 275 55.95 20.02 -6.99
C GLU A 275 57.08 19.55 -6.06
N THR A 276 56.77 18.63 -5.13
CA THR A 276 57.77 18.11 -4.19
C THR A 276 58.82 17.23 -4.87
N THR A 277 58.45 16.48 -5.92
CA THR A 277 59.40 15.72 -6.75
C THR A 277 60.33 16.65 -7.54
N ALA A 278 59.80 17.71 -8.15
CA ALA A 278 60.61 18.72 -8.85
C ALA A 278 61.57 19.44 -7.88
N HIS A 279 61.10 19.80 -6.68
CA HIS A 279 61.95 20.40 -5.65
C HIS A 279 63.08 19.45 -5.19
N ALA A 280 62.78 18.16 -5.01
CA ALA A 280 63.77 17.15 -4.67
C ALA A 280 64.80 16.92 -5.79
N GLN A 281 64.39 17.01 -7.07
CA GLN A 281 65.30 16.94 -8.22
C GLN A 281 66.26 18.14 -8.24
N THR A 282 65.77 19.37 -8.04
CA THR A 282 66.62 20.57 -7.91
C THR A 282 67.62 20.41 -6.77
N LEU A 283 67.17 19.98 -5.58
CA LEU A 283 68.05 19.79 -4.42
C LEU A 283 69.11 18.70 -4.68
N ALA A 284 68.79 17.65 -5.43
CA ALA A 284 69.75 16.62 -5.82
C ALA A 284 70.82 17.13 -6.80
N ILE A 285 70.43 18.00 -7.75
CA ILE A 285 71.35 18.68 -8.67
C ILE A 285 72.30 19.61 -7.89
N ASP A 286 71.79 20.42 -6.97
CA ASP A 286 72.60 21.30 -6.13
C ASP A 286 73.57 20.53 -5.23
N LEU A 287 73.13 19.40 -4.66
CA LEU A 287 73.97 18.54 -3.83
C LEU A 287 75.11 17.90 -4.65
N GLU A 288 74.87 17.54 -5.91
CA GLU A 288 75.92 17.05 -6.82
C GLU A 288 76.87 18.18 -7.28
N ASN A 289 76.36 19.38 -7.57
CA ASN A 289 77.18 20.57 -7.81
C ASN A 289 78.11 20.86 -6.62
N HIS A 290 77.60 20.77 -5.38
CA HIS A 290 78.38 20.92 -4.16
C HIS A 290 79.43 19.82 -3.99
N ARG A 291 79.12 18.55 -4.31
CA ARG A 291 80.11 17.45 -4.31
C ARG A 291 81.25 17.71 -5.28
N GLN A 292 80.94 18.17 -6.50
CA GLN A 292 81.96 18.49 -7.50
C GLN A 292 82.85 19.67 -7.07
N ALA A 293 82.27 20.69 -6.43
CA ALA A 293 83.02 21.79 -5.83
C ALA A 293 83.96 21.32 -4.69
N VAL A 294 83.49 20.45 -3.78
CA VAL A 294 84.33 19.83 -2.74
C VAL A 294 85.45 18.98 -3.36
N GLY A 295 85.14 18.18 -4.39
CA GLY A 295 86.12 17.38 -5.13
C GLY A 295 87.13 18.21 -5.95
N HIS A 296 86.80 19.46 -6.30
CA HIS A 296 87.77 20.43 -6.82
C HIS A 296 88.67 20.95 -5.70
N LEU A 297 88.08 21.43 -4.60
CA LEU A 297 88.84 21.97 -3.46
C LEU A 297 89.83 20.96 -2.88
N GLN A 298 89.44 19.68 -2.76
CA GLN A 298 90.32 18.60 -2.33
C GLN A 298 91.52 18.40 -3.26
N ARG A 299 91.34 18.49 -4.58
CA ARG A 299 92.44 18.43 -5.55
C ARG A 299 93.37 19.63 -5.40
N THR A 300 92.82 20.85 -5.29
CA THR A 300 93.62 22.07 -5.08
C THR A 300 94.41 22.01 -3.78
N VAL A 301 93.86 21.46 -2.69
CA VAL A 301 94.61 21.22 -1.44
C VAL A 301 95.74 20.22 -1.65
N ALA A 302 95.49 19.08 -2.31
CA ALA A 302 96.51 18.07 -2.58
C ALA A 302 97.66 18.59 -3.46
N GLU A 303 97.36 19.44 -4.45
CA GLU A 303 98.37 20.13 -5.27
C GLU A 303 99.25 21.06 -4.43
N ARG A 304 98.65 21.85 -3.52
CA ARG A 304 99.38 22.79 -2.64
C ARG A 304 100.22 22.06 -1.59
N ASP A 305 99.73 20.93 -1.07
CA ASP A 305 100.52 20.06 -0.19
C ASP A 305 101.73 19.47 -0.91
N GLU A 306 101.59 19.12 -2.19
CA GLU A 306 102.69 18.58 -3.00
C GLU A 306 103.71 19.67 -3.42
N GLU A 307 103.27 20.91 -3.70
CA GLU A 307 104.17 22.07 -3.78
C GLU A 307 104.94 22.26 -2.46
N LEU A 308 104.24 22.19 -1.31
CA LEU A 308 104.85 22.29 0.01
C LEU A 308 105.86 21.16 0.28
N ARG A 309 105.61 19.92 -0.18
CA ARG A 309 106.61 18.82 -0.13
C ARG A 309 107.84 19.16 -0.96
N LYS A 310 107.68 19.61 -2.21
CA LYS A 310 108.79 19.97 -3.11
C LYS A 310 109.66 21.10 -2.54
N ILE A 311 109.04 22.14 -1.98
CA ILE A 311 109.74 23.25 -1.31
C ILE A 311 110.53 22.76 -0.09
N LYS A 312 109.94 21.88 0.75
CA LYS A 312 110.61 21.29 1.91
C LYS A 312 111.80 20.40 1.48
N ALA A 313 111.62 19.56 0.46
CA ALA A 313 112.66 18.67 -0.06
C ALA A 313 113.86 19.42 -0.65
N GLY A 314 113.63 20.51 -1.40
CA GLY A 314 114.69 21.37 -1.94
C GLY A 314 115.56 22.01 -0.84
N ARG A 315 114.93 22.54 0.22
CA ARG A 315 115.64 23.09 1.39
C ARG A 315 116.43 22.00 2.16
N PHE A 316 115.87 20.80 2.29
CA PHE A 316 116.52 19.67 2.99
C PHE A 316 117.83 19.23 2.29
N TRP A 317 117.81 19.12 0.95
CA TRP A 317 119.00 18.74 0.18
C TRP A 317 120.16 19.75 0.28
N GLN A 318 119.86 21.05 0.33
CA GLN A 318 120.88 22.09 0.54
C GLN A 318 121.56 21.96 1.92
N LEU A 319 120.80 21.58 2.96
CA LEU A 319 121.34 21.35 4.31
C LEU A 319 122.29 20.13 4.35
N LEU A 320 121.90 19.02 3.72
CA LEU A 320 122.72 17.81 3.64
C LEU A 320 124.05 18.06 2.92
N GLN A 321 124.08 18.84 1.84
CA GLN A 321 125.32 19.18 1.15
C GLN A 321 126.29 20.00 2.04
N ARG A 322 125.78 20.89 2.90
CA ARG A 322 126.62 21.62 3.88
C ARG A 322 127.24 20.66 4.90
N LEU A 323 126.46 19.74 5.47
CA LEU A 323 126.93 18.75 6.45
C LEU A 323 127.96 17.75 5.88
N ALA A 324 127.82 17.36 4.61
CA ALA A 324 128.79 16.50 3.94
C ALA A 324 130.17 17.17 3.80
N ARG A 325 130.21 18.48 3.52
CA ARG A 325 131.45 19.26 3.38
C ARG A 325 132.20 19.41 4.71
N THR A 326 131.50 19.59 5.84
CA THR A 326 132.13 19.63 7.18
C THR A 326 132.67 18.26 7.61
N LYS A 327 131.92 17.15 7.41
CA LYS A 327 132.41 15.80 7.72
C LYS A 327 133.72 15.47 6.99
N LYS A 328 133.87 15.83 5.70
CA LYS A 328 135.12 15.61 4.94
C LYS A 328 136.34 16.38 5.47
N LYS A 329 136.17 17.57 6.08
CA LYS A 329 137.28 18.30 6.72
C LYS A 329 137.77 17.57 8.00
N ILE A 330 136.85 17.18 8.88
CA ILE A 330 137.16 16.50 10.15
C ILE A 330 137.87 15.15 9.91
N ALA A 331 137.45 14.40 8.87
CA ALA A 331 138.03 13.10 8.52
C ALA A 331 139.45 13.14 7.92
N ARG A 332 139.98 14.33 7.56
CA ARG A 332 141.41 14.53 7.24
C ARG A 332 142.24 14.79 8.50
N ALA A 333 141.78 15.68 9.38
CA ALA A 333 142.49 16.04 10.61
C ALA A 333 142.73 14.83 11.55
N ARG A 334 141.76 13.90 11.66
CA ARG A 334 141.91 12.72 12.53
C ARG A 334 142.98 11.71 12.08
N ARG A 335 143.43 11.74 10.81
CA ARG A 335 144.36 10.73 10.26
C ARG A 335 145.84 11.08 10.38
N SER A 336 146.21 12.34 10.63
CA SER A 336 147.61 12.74 10.87
C SER A 336 148.07 12.49 12.32
N VAL A 337 147.14 12.35 13.26
CA VAL A 337 147.45 12.26 14.71
C VAL A 337 147.67 10.82 15.17
N LEU A 338 146.85 9.87 14.70
CA LEU A 338 146.79 8.50 15.24
C LEU A 338 147.88 7.53 14.76
N ALA A 339 148.84 7.99 13.95
CA ALA A 339 149.99 7.18 13.50
C ALA A 339 151.30 7.49 14.23
N ARG A 340 151.30 8.39 15.23
CA ARG A 340 152.51 8.89 15.92
C ARG A 340 152.69 8.45 17.38
N ALA A 341 151.76 7.67 17.94
CA ALA A 341 151.87 7.15 19.31
C ALA A 341 151.23 5.77 19.42
N GLY A 342 151.95 4.80 19.96
CA GLY A 342 151.43 3.48 20.28
C GLY A 342 151.22 3.31 21.79
N VAL A 343 150.15 2.62 22.19
CA VAL A 343 149.95 2.03 23.52
C VAL A 343 148.88 0.94 23.41
N THR A 344 148.98 -0.11 24.23
CA THR A 344 148.01 -1.21 24.33
C THR A 344 147.19 -1.11 25.62
N LYS A 345 145.98 -1.68 25.67
CA LYS A 345 145.46 -2.36 26.88
C LYS A 345 144.22 -3.24 26.63
N ARG A 346 143.85 -3.98 27.68
CA ARG A 346 143.02 -5.19 27.67
C ARG A 346 142.30 -5.34 29.03
N THR A 347 140.97 -5.45 29.03
CA THR A 347 140.09 -5.76 30.19
C THR A 347 138.82 -6.42 29.64
N GLN A 348 138.32 -7.60 30.03
CA GLN A 348 138.09 -8.34 31.29
C GLN A 348 136.66 -8.20 31.90
N LYS A 349 136.02 -9.38 32.01
CA LYS A 349 135.10 -9.88 33.07
C LYS A 349 133.60 -9.44 33.15
N PHE A 350 132.75 -10.49 32.98
CA PHE A 350 131.70 -10.98 33.91
C PHE A 350 130.22 -10.53 33.83
N THR A 351 129.37 -11.53 33.55
CA THR A 351 128.07 -11.93 34.19
C THR A 351 126.88 -10.98 34.36
N GLY A 352 125.67 -11.50 34.06
CA GLY A 352 124.44 -11.22 34.83
C GLY A 352 123.20 -10.83 33.98
N PRO A 353 122.05 -11.54 34.11
CA PRO A 353 120.77 -11.15 33.50
C PRO A 353 119.73 -10.63 34.52
N VAL A 354 118.68 -9.93 34.04
CA VAL A 354 117.27 -9.85 34.54
C VAL A 354 116.51 -8.82 33.66
N ALA A 355 115.16 -8.72 33.77
CA ALA A 355 114.28 -7.97 32.85
C ALA A 355 113.18 -7.12 33.57
N GLN A 356 112.34 -6.46 32.75
CA GLN A 356 110.99 -5.91 32.99
C GLN A 356 110.76 -4.44 33.48
N ASP A 357 109.97 -3.73 32.65
CA ASP A 357 108.76 -2.90 32.88
C ASP A 357 108.73 -1.65 33.81
N ALA A 358 108.20 -0.51 33.28
CA ALA A 358 106.91 0.13 33.67
C ALA A 358 106.76 1.65 33.32
N HIS A 359 105.54 2.09 32.93
CA HIS A 359 104.91 3.46 33.04
C HIS A 359 105.60 4.72 32.42
N ASP A 360 105.03 5.94 32.25
CA ASP A 360 103.71 6.62 31.99
C ASP A 360 103.87 8.14 32.36
N THR A 361 103.11 9.19 31.94
CA THR A 361 102.01 9.39 30.94
C THR A 361 102.40 10.42 29.82
N THR A 362 102.15 11.75 29.76
CA THR A 362 101.48 12.77 30.64
C THR A 362 101.04 14.09 29.89
N SER A 363 99.74 14.25 29.55
CA SER A 363 98.97 15.54 29.40
C SER A 363 99.36 16.61 28.30
N ILE A 364 98.58 17.65 27.89
CA ILE A 364 97.30 18.27 28.38
C ILE A 364 96.51 19.10 27.29
N VAL A 365 95.15 19.02 27.24
CA VAL A 365 94.11 20.13 27.03
C VAL A 365 94.00 20.94 25.68
N VAL A 366 92.82 21.36 25.12
CA VAL A 366 91.36 21.05 25.29
C VAL A 366 90.42 21.60 24.18
N GLY A 367 89.21 21.02 24.02
CA GLY A 367 87.93 21.71 23.63
C GLY A 367 87.42 21.58 22.18
N ARG A 368 86.09 21.59 21.87
CA ARG A 368 84.85 21.42 22.68
C ARG A 368 83.64 21.04 21.76
N LEU A 369 82.56 20.49 22.35
CA LEU A 369 81.26 20.02 21.72
C LEU A 369 80.26 21.18 21.42
N PRO A 370 78.95 21.03 20.99
CA PRO A 370 78.01 19.85 21.00
C PRO A 370 76.91 19.70 19.86
N LEU A 371 76.00 18.71 20.02
CA LEU A 371 74.56 18.63 19.56
C LEU A 371 74.24 18.42 18.04
N LEU A 372 73.15 17.76 17.56
CA LEU A 372 71.88 17.10 18.03
C LEU A 372 71.75 15.71 17.29
N LEU A 373 71.07 14.61 17.70
CA LEU A 373 69.69 14.30 18.18
C LEU A 373 68.57 14.67 17.16
N VAL A 374 67.52 13.88 16.87
CA VAL A 374 66.55 13.13 17.72
C VAL A 374 66.06 11.83 17.01
N ARG A 375 65.26 11.02 17.74
CA ARG A 375 64.45 9.86 17.29
C ARG A 375 63.39 10.26 16.21
N ALA A 376 62.55 9.38 15.62
CA ALA A 376 62.06 8.07 16.06
C ALA A 376 61.56 7.15 14.94
N ALA A 377 61.43 5.86 15.30
CA ALA A 377 60.41 4.95 14.78
C ALA A 377 59.51 4.54 15.96
N GLU A 378 58.42 3.81 15.66
CA GLU A 378 57.33 3.41 16.57
C GLU A 378 56.28 4.50 16.85
N ILE A 379 55.00 4.08 16.97
CA ILE A 379 53.77 4.91 16.96
C ILE A 379 53.51 5.51 15.55
N GLU A 380 52.39 5.27 14.86
CA GLU A 380 51.07 4.79 15.29
C GLU A 380 50.67 3.42 14.68
N ARG A 381 50.44 2.41 15.54
CA ARG A 381 49.65 1.21 15.18
C ARG A 381 48.63 0.86 16.27
N GLN A 382 48.08 1.86 16.96
CA GLN A 382 47.15 1.63 18.06
C GLN A 382 46.17 2.79 18.38
N ILE A 383 45.39 3.21 17.39
CA ILE A 383 44.04 3.75 17.63
C ILE A 383 43.06 2.97 16.72
N GLY A 384 42.13 2.13 17.21
CA GLY A 384 41.98 1.66 18.59
C GLY A 384 40.55 1.72 19.15
N LEU A 385 39.54 1.34 18.38
CA LEU A 385 38.16 1.04 18.80
C LEU A 385 37.63 -0.04 17.83
N LYS A 386 37.31 -1.30 18.19
CA LYS A 386 36.40 -1.89 19.21
C LYS A 386 34.92 -1.49 19.03
N GLU A 387 34.11 -2.53 18.75
CA GLU A 387 32.79 -2.89 19.36
C GLU A 387 31.77 -1.75 19.61
N THR A 388 30.51 -1.82 19.19
CA THR A 388 29.46 -2.85 19.40
C THR A 388 28.36 -2.77 18.31
N ARG A 389 27.59 -3.81 17.92
CA ARG A 389 26.61 -4.69 18.61
C ARG A 389 25.24 -4.04 18.89
N SER A 390 24.15 -4.83 18.77
CA SER A 390 22.71 -4.46 18.73
C SER A 390 22.25 -3.80 17.41
N LYS A 391 21.16 -4.17 16.71
CA LYS A 391 19.97 -5.03 16.94
C LYS A 391 18.85 -4.40 17.79
N VAL A 392 17.59 -4.67 17.37
CA VAL A 392 16.30 -4.17 17.92
C VAL A 392 16.15 -2.64 17.74
N SER A 393 14.99 -2.04 17.47
CA SER A 393 13.60 -2.56 17.42
C SER A 393 12.86 -2.06 16.19
#